data_AF-A0A7X9EV86-F1
#
_entry.id   AF-A0A7X9EV86-F1
#
_cell.length_a   1.000
_cell.length_b   1.000
_cell.length_c   1.000
_cell.angle_alpha   90.00
_cell.angle_beta   90.00
_cell.angle_gamma   90.00
#
_symmetry.space_group_name_H-M   'P 1'
#
loop_
_entity.id
_entity.type
_entity.pdbx_description
1 polymer ?
#
loop_
_entity_poly.entity_id
_entity_poly.type
_entity_poly.pdbx_seq_one_letter_code
_entity_poly.pdbx_strand_id
1 'polypeptide(L)'
;MEERLARVKSQMLNSEYTFPHLREYLMSRGELRASFKYYHGPNQWQKRFYQEEHVFLTDRAIVIACLYNNGKMTLRSILLSEITRIERDYDFAAKDSKNLVLANVTIRLKRTLKKKDPDELVFKRPLPEEQGDPQGYEELIALLD
;
A
#
# COMPACT_ATOMS: atom_id res chain seq x y z
N MET A 1 -12.79 -13.92 -0.83
CA MET A 1 -12.25 -13.00 0.20
C MET A 1 -11.34 -13.72 1.21
N GLU A 2 -11.76 -14.85 1.77
CA GLU A 2 -10.99 -15.57 2.82
C GLU A 2 -9.61 -16.05 2.36
N GLU A 3 -9.47 -16.57 1.14
CA GLU A 3 -8.16 -16.98 0.60
C GLU A 3 -7.16 -15.82 0.51
N ARG A 4 -7.63 -14.64 0.09
CA ARG A 4 -6.79 -13.42 0.04
C ARG A 4 -6.36 -12.99 1.43
N LEU A 5 -7.29 -13.04 2.39
CA LEU A 5 -7.00 -12.75 3.80
C LEU A 5 -6.00 -13.75 4.40
N ALA A 6 -6.09 -15.04 4.06
CA ALA A 6 -5.12 -16.05 4.48
C ALA A 6 -3.71 -15.78 3.92
N ARG A 7 -3.61 -15.38 2.64
CA ARG A 7 -2.34 -14.96 2.02
C ARG A 7 -1.75 -13.75 2.74
N VAL A 8 -2.55 -12.72 3.02
CA VAL A 8 -2.12 -11.54 3.79
C VAL A 8 -1.59 -11.96 5.17
N LYS A 9 -2.33 -12.81 5.91
CA LYS A 9 -1.90 -13.30 7.22
C LYS A 9 -0.52 -13.98 7.17
N SER A 10 -0.27 -14.78 6.13
CA SER A 10 1.00 -15.51 5.97
C SER A 10 2.20 -14.61 5.68
N GLN A 11 1.96 -13.41 5.15
CA GLN A 11 3.01 -12.48 4.73
C GLN A 11 3.31 -11.39 5.76
N MET A 12 2.43 -11.19 6.75
CA MET A 12 2.59 -10.17 7.79
C MET A 12 3.48 -10.64 8.93
N LEU A 13 4.35 -9.75 9.40
CA LEU A 13 5.09 -9.95 10.63
C LEU A 13 4.14 -9.95 11.85
N ASN A 14 4.43 -10.85 12.81
CA ASN A 14 3.68 -10.97 14.05
C ASN A 14 2.16 -11.09 13.81
N SER A 15 1.77 -11.80 12.74
CA SER A 15 0.39 -11.86 12.26
C SER A 15 -0.60 -12.39 13.29
N GLU A 16 -0.15 -13.17 14.27
CA GLU A 16 -0.99 -13.63 15.39
C GLU A 16 -1.60 -12.46 16.17
N TYR A 17 -0.88 -11.33 16.29
CA TYR A 17 -1.30 -10.17 17.07
C TYR A 17 -1.83 -9.03 16.20
N THR A 18 -1.31 -8.87 14.98
CA THR A 18 -1.61 -7.73 14.11
C THR A 18 -2.79 -8.01 13.17
N PHE A 19 -2.90 -9.25 12.70
CA PHE A 19 -3.88 -9.63 11.69
C PHE A 19 -5.34 -9.61 12.17
N PRO A 20 -5.71 -9.98 13.41
CA PRO A 20 -7.12 -9.95 13.84
C PRO A 20 -7.75 -8.56 13.67
N HIS A 21 -7.06 -7.52 14.15
CA HIS A 21 -7.51 -6.13 14.03
C HIS A 21 -7.52 -5.62 12.59
N LEU A 22 -6.52 -6.01 11.78
CA LEU A 22 -6.49 -5.66 10.36
C LEU A 22 -7.65 -6.34 9.60
N ARG A 23 -7.91 -7.63 9.87
CA ARG A 23 -8.98 -8.39 9.23
C ARG A 23 -10.33 -7.74 9.46
N GLU A 24 -10.67 -7.44 10.71
CA GLU A 24 -11.93 -6.77 11.05
C GLU A 24 -12.04 -5.42 10.32
N TYR A 25 -10.96 -4.66 10.30
CA TYR A 25 -10.92 -3.38 9.60
C TYR A 25 -11.13 -3.52 8.10
N LEU A 26 -10.41 -4.43 7.44
CA LEU A 26 -10.55 -4.70 6.00
C LEU A 26 -11.98 -5.17 5.66
N MET A 27 -12.55 -6.06 6.47
CA MET A 27 -13.93 -6.52 6.27
C MET A 27 -14.95 -5.37 6.37
N SER A 28 -14.71 -4.38 7.24
CA SER A 28 -15.57 -3.19 7.33
C SER A 28 -15.46 -2.26 6.10
N ARG A 29 -14.39 -2.40 5.31
CA ARG A 29 -14.13 -1.60 4.10
C ARG A 29 -14.56 -2.28 2.81
N GLY A 30 -15.22 -3.43 2.88
CA GLY A 30 -15.79 -4.14 1.73
C GLY A 30 -14.85 -5.22 1.17
N GLU A 31 -15.03 -5.59 -0.09
CA GLU A 31 -14.30 -6.73 -0.69
C GLU A 31 -12.83 -6.38 -0.97
N LEU A 32 -11.90 -7.23 -0.51
CA LEU A 32 -10.47 -7.09 -0.79
C LEU A 32 -10.15 -7.51 -2.24
N ARG A 33 -9.71 -6.56 -3.05
CA ARG A 33 -9.44 -6.71 -4.50
C ARG A 33 -7.97 -7.00 -4.78
N ALA A 34 -7.07 -6.31 -4.09
CA ALA A 34 -5.63 -6.51 -4.19
C ALA A 34 -4.92 -6.08 -2.90
N SER A 35 -3.69 -6.52 -2.75
CA SER A 35 -2.83 -6.11 -1.65
C SER A 35 -1.37 -6.29 -2.03
N PHE A 36 -0.49 -5.45 -1.51
CA PHE A 36 0.94 -5.66 -1.62
C PHE A 36 1.65 -5.19 -0.35
N LYS A 37 2.74 -5.88 -0.03
CA LYS A 37 3.68 -5.42 0.99
C LYS A 37 4.57 -4.36 0.35
N TYR A 38 4.48 -3.13 0.84
CA TYR A 38 5.21 -2.01 0.27
C TYR A 38 6.70 -2.10 0.59
N TYR A 39 7.06 -2.34 1.85
CA TYR A 39 8.43 -2.64 2.26
C TYR A 39 8.48 -3.32 3.63
N HIS A 40 9.64 -3.91 3.92
CA HIS A 40 10.04 -4.45 5.22
C HIS A 40 11.42 -3.89 5.60
N GLY A 41 11.51 -3.13 6.69
CA GLY A 41 12.74 -2.46 7.14
C GLY A 41 12.74 -0.93 6.93
N PRO A 42 13.90 -0.26 7.08
CA PRO A 42 13.99 1.20 7.00
C PRO A 42 13.66 1.71 5.58
N ASN A 43 12.51 2.36 5.43
CA ASN A 43 12.17 3.06 4.19
C ASN A 43 13.06 4.30 4.03
N GLN A 44 14.00 4.24 3.09
CA GLN A 44 14.96 5.31 2.84
C GLN A 44 14.30 6.59 2.32
N TRP A 45 13.09 6.49 1.75
CA TRP A 45 12.40 7.60 1.10
C TRP A 45 11.45 8.37 2.04
N GLN A 46 10.74 7.69 2.95
CA GLN A 46 9.79 8.35 3.85
C GLN A 46 10.40 8.86 5.18
N LYS A 47 11.65 8.52 5.53
CA LYS A 47 12.22 8.80 6.88
C LYS A 47 11.30 8.33 8.03
N ARG A 48 10.42 7.35 7.77
CA ARG A 48 9.49 6.79 8.75
C ARG A 48 9.95 5.40 9.13
N PHE A 49 10.08 5.17 10.43
CA PHE A 49 10.68 3.98 11.03
C PHE A 49 9.66 2.85 11.23
N TYR A 50 8.90 2.54 10.18
CA TYR A 50 8.03 1.38 10.23
C TYR A 50 8.87 0.12 10.01
N GLN A 51 8.50 -0.95 10.68
CA GLN A 51 9.08 -2.27 10.46
C GLN A 51 8.54 -2.87 9.16
N GLU A 52 7.27 -2.62 8.87
CA GLU A 52 6.57 -3.17 7.72
C GLU A 52 5.40 -2.26 7.32
N GLU A 53 5.17 -2.09 6.03
CA GLU A 53 4.01 -1.38 5.50
C GLU A 53 3.30 -2.22 4.44
N HIS A 54 1.98 -2.32 4.57
CA HIS A 54 1.10 -3.00 3.64
C HIS A 54 0.08 -2.03 3.07
N VAL A 55 -0.24 -2.21 1.79
CA VAL A 55 -1.28 -1.46 1.11
C VAL A 55 -2.32 -2.46 0.60
N PHE A 56 -3.58 -2.16 0.87
CA PHE A 56 -4.73 -2.97 0.49
C PHE A 56 -5.69 -2.12 -0.34
N LEU A 57 -6.21 -2.70 -1.40
CA LEU A 57 -7.29 -2.12 -2.19
C LEU A 57 -8.57 -2.91 -1.92
N THR A 58 -9.58 -2.23 -1.39
CA THR A 58 -10.94 -2.75 -1.35
C THR A 58 -11.79 -2.12 -2.45
N ASP A 59 -13.02 -2.60 -2.62
CA ASP A 59 -14.03 -1.98 -3.48
C ASP A 59 -14.45 -0.57 -3.03
N ARG A 60 -14.11 -0.13 -1.81
CA ARG A 60 -14.49 1.19 -1.26
C ARG A 60 -13.31 2.08 -0.91
N ALA A 61 -12.15 1.53 -0.60
CA ALA A 61 -11.03 2.30 -0.06
C ALA A 61 -9.66 1.69 -0.37
N ILE A 62 -8.64 2.54 -0.36
CA ILE A 62 -7.26 2.13 -0.14
C ILE A 62 -7.02 2.13 1.37
N VAL A 63 -6.52 1.02 1.91
CA VAL A 63 -6.13 0.89 3.32
C VAL A 63 -4.62 0.71 3.40
N ILE A 64 -3.97 1.50 4.24
CA ILE A 64 -2.54 1.42 4.51
C ILE A 64 -2.37 0.97 5.96
N ALA A 65 -1.67 -0.14 6.16
CA ALA A 65 -1.32 -0.66 7.47
C ALA A 65 0.18 -0.55 7.69
N CYS A 66 0.57 0.20 8.72
CA CYS A 66 1.97 0.39 9.07
C CYS A 66 2.25 -0.23 10.45
N LEU A 67 3.19 -1.17 10.49
CA LEU A 67 3.65 -1.85 11.70
C LEU A 67 4.96 -1.23 12.17
N TYR A 68 5.08 -0.99 13.47
CA TYR A 68 6.25 -0.38 14.10
C TYR A 68 7.04 -1.42 14.91
N ASN A 69 8.34 -1.17 15.09
CA ASN A 69 9.24 -2.04 15.88
C ASN A 69 8.77 -2.24 17.34
N ASN A 70 7.98 -1.31 17.89
CA ASN A 70 7.45 -1.40 19.25
C ASN A 70 6.11 -2.15 19.33
N GLY A 71 5.70 -2.84 18.27
CA GLY A 71 4.43 -3.57 18.19
C GLY A 71 3.21 -2.70 17.92
N LYS A 72 3.36 -1.38 17.80
CA LYS A 72 2.25 -0.50 17.40
C LYS A 72 1.86 -0.78 15.94
N MET A 73 0.56 -0.72 15.65
CA MET A 73 0.03 -0.70 14.28
C MET A 73 -0.75 0.59 14.06
N THR A 74 -0.60 1.21 12.89
CA THR A 74 -1.44 2.31 12.44
C THR A 74 -2.17 1.89 11.17
N LEU A 75 -3.49 2.08 11.17
CA LEU A 75 -4.34 1.85 10.01
C LEU A 75 -4.85 3.18 9.51
N ARG A 76 -4.72 3.42 8.21
CA ARG A 76 -5.27 4.59 7.54
C ARG A 76 -6.09 4.12 6.34
N SER A 77 -7.27 4.71 6.14
CA SER A 77 -8.10 4.44 4.96
C SER A 77 -8.37 5.72 4.19
N ILE A 78 -8.42 5.61 2.88
CA ILE A 78 -8.73 6.69 1.96
C ILE A 78 -9.82 6.17 1.02
N LEU A 79 -10.96 6.85 0.98
CA LEU A 79 -12.09 6.38 0.19
C LEU A 79 -11.75 6.55 -1.30
N LEU A 80 -12.14 5.58 -2.13
CA LEU A 80 -11.91 5.69 -3.58
C LEU A 80 -12.65 6.90 -4.17
N SER A 81 -13.80 7.27 -3.59
CA SER A 81 -14.55 8.46 -3.98
C SER A 81 -13.85 9.79 -3.69
N GLU A 82 -12.76 9.78 -2.91
CA GLU A 82 -11.91 10.95 -2.66
C GLU A 82 -10.79 11.11 -3.69
N ILE A 83 -10.57 10.12 -4.56
CA ILE A 83 -9.56 10.21 -5.62
C ILE A 83 -10.06 11.15 -6.72
N THR A 84 -9.19 12.06 -7.16
CA THR A 84 -9.48 13.01 -8.26
C THR A 84 -8.67 12.72 -9.51
N ARG A 85 -7.44 12.25 -9.34
CA ARG A 85 -6.53 11.97 -10.44
C ARG A 85 -5.53 10.91 -10.01
N ILE A 86 -5.14 10.06 -10.95
CA ILE A 86 -4.05 9.12 -10.80
C ILE A 86 -3.05 9.40 -11.92
N GLU A 87 -1.80 9.64 -11.55
CA GLU A 87 -0.67 9.83 -12.46
C GLU A 87 0.23 8.61 -12.32
N ARG A 88 0.56 7.97 -13.46
CA ARG A 88 1.39 6.76 -13.52
C ARG A 88 2.67 7.10 -14.24
N ASP A 89 3.78 6.95 -13.54
CA ASP A 89 5.12 7.22 -14.08
C ASP A 89 5.82 5.89 -14.30
N TYR A 90 6.30 5.70 -15.53
CA TYR A 90 7.00 4.51 -15.96
C TYR A 90 8.48 4.83 -16.17
N ASP A 91 9.37 3.94 -15.75
CA ASP A 91 10.82 4.09 -15.90
C ASP A 91 11.46 2.71 -16.17
N PHE A 92 12.71 2.69 -16.59
CA PHE A 92 13.44 1.44 -16.82
C PHE A 92 13.81 0.77 -15.49
N ALA A 93 13.57 -0.55 -15.41
CA ALA A 93 13.98 -1.36 -14.28
C ALA A 93 15.52 -1.46 -14.24
N ALA A 94 16.15 -0.57 -13.49
CA ALA A 94 17.61 -0.40 -13.47
C ALA A 94 18.21 0.03 -14.83
N LYS A 95 19.52 0.27 -14.86
CA LYS A 95 20.27 0.85 -15.99
C LYS A 95 20.30 0.01 -17.29
N ASP A 96 19.46 -1.02 -17.41
CA ASP A 96 19.49 -1.94 -18.54
C ASP A 96 18.73 -1.42 -19.78
N SER A 97 17.95 -0.33 -19.64
CA SER A 97 17.18 0.34 -20.70
C SER A 97 16.30 -0.59 -21.55
N LYS A 98 15.95 -1.78 -21.03
CA LYS A 98 15.24 -2.82 -21.80
C LYS A 98 13.80 -3.03 -21.35
N ASN A 99 13.53 -2.86 -20.06
CA ASN A 99 12.21 -3.13 -19.50
C ASN A 99 11.63 -1.88 -18.84
N LEU A 100 10.66 -1.26 -19.50
CA LEU A 100 9.87 -0.17 -18.91
C LEU A 100 8.88 -0.77 -17.90
N VAL A 101 8.97 -0.34 -16.64
CA VAL A 101 8.12 -0.78 -15.54
C VAL A 101 7.42 0.40 -14.90
N LEU A 102 6.29 0.16 -14.25
CA LEU A 102 5.63 1.18 -13.45
C LEU A 102 6.54 1.54 -12.27
N ALA A 103 7.09 2.75 -12.26
CA ALA A 103 8.10 3.17 -11.29
C ALA A 103 7.46 3.87 -10.09
N ASN A 104 6.46 4.71 -10.32
CA ASN A 104 5.69 5.34 -9.26
C ASN A 104 4.28 5.73 -9.72
N VAL A 105 3.40 5.89 -8.74
CA VAL A 105 2.03 6.35 -8.92
C VAL A 105 1.76 7.46 -7.92
N THR A 106 1.23 8.56 -8.43
CA THR A 106 0.77 9.70 -7.63
C THR A 106 -0.75 9.76 -7.70
N ILE A 107 -1.41 9.57 -6.57
CA ILE A 107 -2.86 9.65 -6.42
C ILE A 107 -3.18 10.99 -5.77
N ARG A 108 -3.88 11.87 -6.49
CA ARG A 108 -4.34 13.17 -5.97
C ARG A 108 -5.73 13.03 -5.37
N LEU A 109 -5.90 13.55 -4.16
CA LEU A 109 -7.15 13.48 -3.42
C LEU A 109 -7.93 14.80 -3.55
N LYS A 110 -9.25 14.73 -3.34
CA LYS A 110 -10.09 15.92 -3.21
C LYS A 110 -9.56 16.74 -2.03
N ARG A 111 -9.19 18.00 -2.28
CA ARG A 111 -8.80 18.92 -1.21
C ARG A 111 -9.93 19.04 -0.20
N THR A 112 -9.74 18.47 0.97
CA THR A 112 -10.61 18.74 2.10
C THR A 112 -10.18 20.06 2.72
N LEU A 113 -11.14 20.91 3.09
CA LEU A 113 -10.88 22.20 3.77
C LEU A 113 -10.10 22.03 5.11
N LYS A 114 -9.93 20.79 5.57
CA LYS A 114 -9.14 20.41 6.74
C LYS A 114 -7.71 20.07 6.30
N LYS A 115 -6.79 21.04 6.44
CA LYS A 115 -5.35 21.01 6.12
C LYS A 115 -4.49 19.88 6.75
N LYS A 116 -5.07 18.81 7.32
CA LYS A 116 -4.33 17.75 8.02
C LYS A 116 -4.07 16.51 7.16
N ASP A 117 -4.88 16.25 6.14
CA ASP A 117 -4.65 15.12 5.26
C ASP A 117 -3.74 15.51 4.09
N PRO A 118 -2.82 14.62 3.66
CA PRO A 118 -2.01 14.87 2.48
C PRO A 118 -2.91 14.99 1.25
N ASP A 119 -2.66 16.03 0.45
CA ASP A 119 -3.34 16.27 -0.83
C ASP A 119 -3.03 15.15 -1.85
N GLU A 120 -1.96 14.37 -1.63
CA GLU A 120 -1.47 13.34 -2.54
C GLU A 120 -0.94 12.10 -1.80
N LEU A 121 -1.09 10.92 -2.43
CA LEU A 121 -0.41 9.69 -2.06
C LEU A 121 0.58 9.33 -3.14
N VAL A 122 1.80 8.95 -2.75
CA VAL A 122 2.82 8.51 -3.69
C VAL A 122 3.23 7.08 -3.34
N PHE A 123 2.95 6.15 -4.25
CA PHE A 123 3.38 4.77 -4.18
C PHE A 123 4.47 4.52 -5.20
N LYS A 124 5.65 4.12 -4.75
CA LYS A 124 6.76 3.73 -5.60
C LYS A 124 6.75 2.22 -5.80
N ARG A 125 7.36 1.77 -6.88
CA ARG A 125 7.71 0.37 -7.02
C ARG A 125 8.69 -0.01 -5.90
N PRO A 126 8.42 -1.05 -5.11
CA PRO A 126 9.37 -1.56 -4.13
C PRO A 126 10.69 -1.94 -4.80
N LEU A 127 11.80 -1.49 -4.23
CA LEU A 127 13.14 -1.92 -4.64
C LEU A 127 13.45 -3.31 -4.08
N PRO A 128 14.37 -4.08 -4.70
CA PRO A 128 14.76 -5.39 -4.20
C PRO A 128 15.22 -5.38 -2.73
N GLU A 129 15.92 -4.32 -2.31
CA GLU A 129 16.45 -4.17 -0.95
C GLU A 129 15.35 -3.94 0.09
N GLU A 130 14.18 -3.44 -0.33
CA GLU A 130 13.03 -3.16 0.53
C GLU A 130 12.19 -4.41 0.81
N GLN A 131 12.50 -5.54 0.17
CA GLN A 131 11.82 -6.83 0.31
C GLN A 131 10.28 -6.72 0.16
N GLY A 132 9.81 -5.75 -0.61
CA GLY A 132 8.40 -5.54 -0.92
C GLY A 132 7.89 -6.51 -2.00
N ASP A 133 6.68 -6.25 -2.50
CA ASP A 133 6.03 -7.04 -3.55
C ASP A 133 5.78 -6.17 -4.80
N PRO A 134 6.75 -6.08 -5.73
CA PRO A 134 6.63 -5.29 -6.95
C PRO A 134 5.53 -5.76 -7.91
N GLN A 135 5.16 -7.04 -7.85
CA GLN A 135 4.08 -7.60 -8.66
C GLN A 135 2.73 -7.24 -8.07
N GLY A 136 2.55 -7.43 -6.76
CA GLY A 136 1.34 -7.00 -6.06
C GLY A 136 1.10 -5.49 -6.19
N TYR A 137 2.18 -4.69 -6.24
CA TYR A 137 2.11 -3.26 -6.55
C TYR A 137 1.47 -3.01 -7.93
N GLU A 138 2.00 -3.62 -8.99
CA GLU A 138 1.44 -3.47 -10.35
C GLU A 138 -0.02 -3.95 -10.42
N GLU A 139 -0.32 -5.09 -9.82
CA GLU A 139 -1.69 -5.64 -9.74
C GLU A 139 -2.65 -4.67 -9.05
N LEU A 140 -2.23 -4.06 -7.93
CA LEU A 140 -3.06 -3.09 -7.22
C LEU A 140 -3.31 -1.84 -8.07
N ILE A 141 -2.28 -1.29 -8.70
CA ILE A 141 -2.41 -0.07 -9.51
C ILE A 141 -3.25 -0.30 -10.77
N ALA A 142 -3.17 -1.48 -11.38
CA ALA A 142 -3.98 -1.84 -12.54
C ALA A 142 -5.49 -1.88 -12.21
N LEU A 143 -5.86 -2.05 -10.94
CA LEU A 143 -7.24 -2.08 -10.48
C LEU A 143 -7.77 -0.71 -10.02
N LEU A 144 -6.95 0.33 -10.06
CA LEU A 144 -7.31 1.69 -9.62
C LEU A 144 -7.88 2.60 -10.74
N ASP A 145 -8.27 2.05 -11.89
CA ASP A 145 -8.91 2.81 -12.98
C ASP A 145 -10.38 3.20 -12.72
#